data_AF-A0A948W0X1-F1
#
_entry.id   AF-A0A948W0X1-F1
#
_cell.length_a   1.000
_cell.length_b   1.000
_cell.length_c   1.000
_cell.angle_alpha   90.00
_cell.angle_beta   90.00
_cell.angle_gamma   90.00
#
_symmetry.space_group_name_H-M   'P 1'
#
loop_
_entity.id
_entity.type
_entity.pdbx_description
1 polymer ?
#
loop_
_entity_poly.entity_id
_entity_poly.type
_entity_poly.pdbx_seq_one_letter_code
_entity_poly.pdbx_strand_id
1 'polypeptide(L)'
;MQIRKTYREVNPELLYAEIRDFVLKQGAVVDEAKLETYTLPGDTSSFISRGTLTFKADEGGKECLRAHVVGSARMETKMMLDIDEKLFPQDKVAALQDDLDFIFGSYEAGAEE
;
A
#
# COMPACT_ATOMS: atom_id res chain seq x y z
N MET A 1 -11.22 2.12 9.82
CA MET A 1 -10.55 3.31 9.24
C MET A 1 -10.13 3.07 7.79
N GLN A 2 -10.13 4.10 6.94
CA GLN A 2 -9.57 4.03 5.59
C GLN A 2 -8.59 5.20 5.37
N ILE A 3 -7.40 4.91 4.86
CA ILE A 3 -6.34 5.87 4.57
C ILE A 3 -6.08 5.87 3.06
N ARG A 4 -5.93 7.04 2.45
CA ARG A 4 -5.62 7.19 1.03
C ARG A 4 -4.42 8.12 0.89
N LYS A 5 -3.37 7.64 0.23
CA LYS A 5 -2.17 8.43 -0.09
C LYS A 5 -1.91 8.36 -1.60
N THR A 6 -1.38 9.45 -2.15
CA THR A 6 -1.01 9.53 -3.57
C THR A 6 0.44 9.95 -3.64
N TYR A 7 1.25 9.19 -4.35
CA TYR A 7 2.68 9.44 -4.51
C TYR A 7 3.01 9.71 -5.97
N ARG A 8 3.95 10.61 -6.24
CA ARG A 8 4.50 10.89 -7.58
C ARG A 8 5.85 10.20 -7.73
N GLU A 9 6.10 9.65 -8.91
CA GLU A 9 7.39 9.01 -9.26
C GLU A 9 7.79 7.81 -8.37
N VAL A 10 6.86 7.29 -7.57
CA VAL A 10 7.06 6.08 -6.76
C VAL A 10 6.67 4.85 -7.55
N ASN A 11 7.55 3.86 -7.61
CA ASN A 11 7.25 2.59 -8.25
C ASN A 11 6.18 1.84 -7.43
N PRO A 12 5.01 1.50 -8.03
CA PRO A 12 3.94 0.78 -7.35
C PRO A 12 4.36 -0.59 -6.83
N GLU A 13 5.28 -1.28 -7.50
CA GLU A 13 5.79 -2.59 -7.06
C GLU A 13 6.65 -2.46 -5.80
N LEU A 14 7.43 -1.38 -5.71
CA LEU A 14 8.25 -1.07 -4.54
C LEU A 14 7.37 -0.68 -3.36
N LEU A 15 6.41 0.23 -3.57
CA LEU A 15 5.45 0.61 -2.53
C LEU A 15 4.67 -0.61 -2.00
N TYR A 16 4.24 -1.50 -2.90
CA TYR A 16 3.58 -2.74 -2.54
C TYR A 16 4.46 -3.64 -1.66
N ALA A 17 5.74 -3.79 -1.99
CA ALA A 17 6.68 -4.59 -1.21
C ALA A 17 6.91 -3.99 0.18
N GLU A 18 7.10 -2.67 0.27
CA GLU A 18 7.33 -1.96 1.54
C GLU A 18 6.11 -2.05 2.46
N ILE A 19 4.89 -1.83 1.95
CA ILE A 19 3.65 -1.99 2.75
C ILE A 19 3.56 -3.40 3.32
N ARG A 20 3.88 -4.42 2.52
CA ARG A 20 3.86 -5.81 2.97
C ARG A 20 4.84 -6.02 4.12
N ASP A 21 6.05 -5.52 4.02
CA ASP A 21 7.06 -5.69 5.06
C ASP A 21 6.67 -4.97 6.36
N PHE A 22 6.20 -3.72 6.29
CA PHE A 22 5.78 -2.98 7.47
C PHE A 22 4.59 -3.64 8.17
N VAL A 23 3.60 -4.12 7.43
CA VAL A 23 2.44 -4.79 8.04
C VAL A 23 2.85 -6.12 8.70
N LEU A 24 3.78 -6.87 8.08
CA LEU A 24 4.38 -8.06 8.69
C LEU A 24 5.17 -7.72 9.96
N LYS A 25 5.94 -6.63 9.96
CA LYS A 25 6.69 -6.12 11.12
C LYS A 25 5.78 -5.75 12.30
N GLN A 26 4.55 -5.29 12.03
CA GLN A 26 3.52 -5.05 13.06
C GLN A 26 2.87 -6.34 13.59
N GLY A 27 3.28 -7.52 13.10
CA GLY A 27 2.82 -8.83 13.54
C GLY A 27 1.51 -9.29 12.91
N ALA A 28 1.11 -8.73 11.76
CA ALA A 28 -0.01 -9.27 10.99
C ALA A 28 0.49 -10.34 10.00
N VAL A 29 -0.42 -11.21 9.55
CA VAL A 29 -0.11 -12.32 8.63
C VAL A 29 -0.67 -11.99 7.25
N VAL A 30 0.11 -12.16 6.19
CA VAL A 30 -0.36 -12.00 4.81
C VAL A 30 -1.34 -13.12 4.48
N ASP A 31 -2.53 -12.75 4.01
CA ASP A 31 -3.56 -13.69 3.57
C ASP A 31 -3.58 -13.81 2.04
N GLU A 32 -3.82 -12.70 1.35
CA GLU A 32 -3.77 -12.62 -0.11
C GLU A 32 -2.74 -11.58 -0.53
N ALA A 33 -1.93 -11.92 -1.52
CA ALA A 33 -0.96 -11.04 -2.13
C ALA A 33 -1.06 -11.17 -3.64
N LYS A 34 -1.70 -10.18 -4.28
CA LYS A 34 -1.94 -10.15 -5.72
C LYS A 34 -1.29 -8.93 -6.33
N LEU A 35 -0.39 -9.12 -7.27
CA LEU A 35 0.22 -8.04 -8.05
C LEU A 35 0.00 -8.33 -9.53
N GLU A 36 -0.67 -7.42 -10.22
CA GLU A 36 -1.00 -7.54 -11.64
C GLU A 36 -0.49 -6.30 -12.37
N THR A 37 0.40 -6.48 -13.33
CA THR A 37 0.92 -5.41 -14.17
C THR A 37 0.36 -5.55 -15.58
N TYR A 38 -0.30 -4.50 -16.06
CA TYR A 38 -0.94 -4.45 -17.36
C TYR A 38 -0.32 -3.34 -18.22
N THR A 39 -0.19 -3.60 -19.51
CA THR A 39 0.09 -2.57 -20.51
C THR A 39 -1.20 -1.82 -20.83
N LEU A 40 -1.17 -0.49 -20.78
CA LEU A 40 -2.29 0.32 -21.24
C LEU A 40 -2.46 0.17 -22.76
N PRO A 41 -3.68 -0.12 -23.26
CA PRO A 41 -3.93 -0.15 -24.69
C PRO A 41 -3.83 1.28 -25.26
N GLY A 42 -2.83 1.53 -26.10
CA GLY A 42 -2.64 2.81 -26.80
C GLY A 42 -1.24 3.43 -26.63
N ASP A 43 -0.54 3.11 -25.55
CA ASP A 43 0.81 3.64 -25.25
C ASP A 43 1.75 2.49 -24.91
N THR A 44 2.67 2.16 -25.81
CA THR A 44 3.60 1.01 -25.69
C THR A 44 4.59 1.13 -24.53
N SER A 45 4.59 2.24 -23.80
CA SER A 45 5.52 2.54 -22.69
C SER A 45 4.84 2.88 -21.36
N SER A 46 3.53 2.68 -21.25
CA SER A 46 2.77 2.99 -20.04
C SER A 46 2.23 1.69 -19.41
N PHE A 47 2.84 1.32 -18.29
CA PHE A 47 2.43 0.17 -17.48
C PHE A 47 1.64 0.66 -16.28
N ILE A 48 0.49 0.02 -16.02
CA ILE A 48 -0.26 0.17 -14.78
C ILE A 48 -0.06 -1.10 -13.98
N SER A 49 0.47 -0.96 -12.77
CA SER A 49 0.53 -2.03 -11.79
C SER A 49 -0.58 -1.86 -10.77
N ARG A 50 -1.23 -2.97 -10.44
CA ARG A 50 -2.28 -3.07 -9.43
C ARG A 50 -1.88 -4.15 -8.42
N GLY A 51 -1.55 -3.70 -7.22
CA GLY A 51 -1.28 -4.54 -6.07
C GLY A 51 -2.49 -4.57 -5.13
N THR A 52 -2.90 -5.76 -4.69
CA THR A 52 -3.85 -5.95 -3.59
C THR A 52 -3.20 -6.88 -2.57
N LEU A 53 -3.09 -6.40 -1.33
CA LEU A 53 -2.66 -7.18 -0.19
C LEU A 53 -3.80 -7.24 0.81
N THR A 54 -4.06 -8.41 1.36
CA THR A 54 -4.91 -8.58 2.53
C THR A 54 -4.12 -9.24 3.64
N PHE A 55 -4.40 -8.82 4.86
CA PHE A 55 -3.72 -9.28 6.05
C PHE A 55 -4.74 -9.69 7.10
N LYS A 56 -4.39 -10.72 7.85
CA LYS A 56 -5.14 -11.26 8.98
C LYS A 56 -4.41 -10.95 10.28
N ALA A 57 -5.18 -10.82 11.35
CA ALA A 57 -4.62 -10.57 12.69
C ALA A 57 -3.85 -11.79 13.24
N ASP A 58 -4.18 -13.01 12.80
CA ASP A 58 -3.60 -14.27 13.23
C ASP A 58 -3.86 -15.36 12.16
N GLU A 59 -3.21 -16.52 12.29
CA GLU A 59 -3.33 -17.65 11.37
C GLU A 59 -4.75 -18.27 11.43
N GLY A 60 -5.61 -17.88 10.49
CA GLY A 60 -7.04 -18.24 10.47
C GLY A 60 -7.98 -17.18 11.04
N GLY A 61 -7.44 -16.03 11.42
CA GLY A 61 -8.20 -14.86 11.88
C GLY A 61 -8.98 -14.15 10.77
N LYS A 62 -9.73 -13.13 11.18
CA LYS A 62 -10.44 -12.21 10.27
C LYS A 62 -9.44 -11.25 9.61
N GLU A 63 -9.79 -10.80 8.40
CA GLU A 63 -9.08 -9.72 7.71
C GLU A 63 -9.04 -8.49 8.62
N CYS A 64 -7.84 -7.98 8.90
CA CYS A 64 -7.61 -6.83 9.77
C CYS A 64 -7.14 -5.62 8.99
N LEU A 65 -6.47 -5.83 7.84
CA LEU A 65 -5.94 -4.77 6.99
C LEU A 65 -5.96 -5.22 5.53
N ARG A 66 -6.31 -4.31 4.64
CA ARG A 66 -6.24 -4.48 3.20
C ARG A 66 -5.52 -3.28 2.58
N ALA A 67 -4.46 -3.54 1.84
CA ALA A 67 -3.76 -2.53 1.06
C ALA A 67 -4.09 -2.68 -0.43
N HIS A 68 -4.42 -1.58 -1.07
CA HIS A 68 -4.60 -1.48 -2.51
C HIS A 68 -3.62 -0.45 -3.06
N VAL A 69 -2.76 -0.87 -3.98
CA VAL A 69 -1.82 -0.01 -4.68
C VAL A 69 -2.18 -0.06 -6.15
N VAL A 70 -2.38 1.10 -6.77
CA VAL A 70 -2.66 1.21 -8.20
C VAL A 70 -1.94 2.40 -8.77
N GLY A 71 -1.17 2.19 -9.84
CA GLY A 71 -0.43 3.29 -10.42
C GLY A 71 0.58 2.89 -11.47
N SER A 72 1.37 3.87 -11.84
CA SER A 72 2.45 3.74 -12.80
C SER A 72 3.66 4.48 -12.28
N ALA A 73 4.85 3.87 -12.38
CA ALA A 73 6.10 4.50 -11.99
C ALA A 73 6.37 5.83 -12.74
N ARG A 74 5.75 6.05 -13.92
CA ARG A 74 5.90 7.28 -14.71
C ARG A 74 4.85 8.36 -14.42
N MET A 75 3.77 8.02 -13.73
CA MET A 75 2.72 8.98 -13.38
C MET A 75 2.61 9.04 -11.86
N GLU A 76 1.48 8.57 -11.34
CA GLU A 76 1.15 8.61 -9.93
C GLU A 76 0.86 7.18 -9.46
N THR A 77 1.26 6.93 -8.22
CA THR A 77 0.95 5.70 -7.49
C THR A 77 -0.01 6.04 -6.37
N LYS A 78 -1.21 5.50 -6.48
CA LYS A 78 -2.26 5.68 -5.47
C LYS A 78 -2.28 4.48 -4.56
N MET A 79 -2.36 4.75 -3.27
CA MET A 79 -2.43 3.77 -2.21
C MET A 79 -3.70 3.98 -1.42
N MET A 80 -4.39 2.89 -1.11
CA MET A 80 -5.54 2.86 -0.23
C MET A 80 -5.35 1.74 0.80
N LEU A 81 -5.34 2.09 2.07
CA LEU A 81 -5.38 1.15 3.17
C LEU A 81 -6.79 1.14 3.75
N ASP A 82 -7.39 -0.03 3.83
CA ASP A 82 -8.60 -0.29 4.58
C ASP A 82 -8.21 -1.07 5.84
N ILE A 83 -8.60 -0.58 7.02
CA ILE A 83 -8.12 -1.09 8.31
C ILE A 83 -9.32 -1.30 9.24
N ASP A 84 -9.43 -2.50 9.78
CA ASP A 84 -10.39 -2.81 10.83
C ASP A 84 -9.77 -2.51 12.20
N GLU A 85 -10.17 -1.38 12.79
CA GLU A 85 -9.65 -0.91 14.08
C GLU A 85 -9.96 -1.84 15.26
N LYS A 86 -10.89 -2.80 15.11
CA LYS A 86 -11.19 -3.79 16.15
C LYS A 86 -10.14 -4.90 16.18
N LEU A 87 -9.51 -5.16 15.04
CA LEU A 87 -8.52 -6.22 14.87
C LEU A 87 -7.09 -5.67 14.75
N PHE A 88 -6.95 -4.42 14.33
CA PHE A 88 -5.67 -3.75 14.14
C PHE A 88 -5.65 -2.42 14.90
N PRO A 89 -5.02 -2.36 16.09
CA PRO A 89 -5.06 -1.19 16.97
C PRO A 89 -4.39 0.03 16.35
N GLN A 90 -4.86 1.23 16.72
CA GLN A 90 -4.38 2.50 16.16
C GLN A 90 -2.88 2.73 16.36
N ASP A 91 -2.25 2.27 17.45
CA ASP A 91 -0.79 2.37 17.62
C ASP A 91 -0.01 1.71 16.47
N LYS A 92 -0.47 0.52 16.01
CA LYS A 92 0.15 -0.17 14.86
C LYS A 92 -0.12 0.55 13.54
N VAL A 93 -1.30 1.16 13.41
CA VAL A 93 -1.66 1.99 12.24
C VAL A 93 -0.79 3.24 12.18
N ALA A 94 -0.57 3.89 13.32
CA ALA A 94 0.28 5.06 13.44
C ALA A 94 1.74 4.71 13.10
N ALA A 95 2.27 3.61 13.65
CA ALA A 95 3.61 3.13 13.31
C ALA A 95 3.76 2.79 11.82
N LEU A 96 2.77 2.12 11.21
CA LEU A 96 2.77 1.82 9.77
C LEU A 96 2.78 3.11 8.93
N GLN A 97 1.97 4.10 9.30
CA GLN A 97 1.94 5.38 8.60
C GLN A 97 3.24 6.16 8.76
N ASP A 98 3.87 6.12 9.94
CA ASP A 98 5.16 6.75 10.22
C ASP A 98 6.29 6.10 9.40
N ASP A 99 6.36 4.77 9.36
CA ASP A 99 7.31 4.03 8.51
C ASP A 99 7.11 4.41 7.01
N LEU A 100 5.86 4.52 6.55
CA LEU A 100 5.54 4.93 5.16
C LEU A 100 5.89 6.39 4.89
N ASP A 101 5.64 7.29 5.83
CA ASP A 101 5.94 8.72 5.70
C ASP A 101 7.45 8.96 5.70
N PHE A 102 8.19 8.22 6.52
CA PHE A 102 9.64 8.27 6.56
C PHE A 102 10.29 7.92 5.21
N ILE A 103 9.72 6.98 4.46
CA ILE A 103 10.28 6.50 3.18
C ILE A 103 9.69 7.24 1.99
N PHE A 104 8.37 7.44 1.99
CA PHE A 104 7.62 7.96 0.84
C PHE A 104 7.06 9.37 1.05
N GLY A 105 7.17 9.95 2.24
CA GLY A 105 6.63 11.29 2.54
C GLY A 105 7.20 12.37 1.62
N SER A 106 8.48 12.26 1.25
CA SER A 106 9.12 13.17 0.27
C SER A 106 8.57 13.06 -1.16
N TYR A 107 7.78 12.02 -1.46
CA TYR A 107 7.18 11.75 -2.76
C TYR A 107 5.66 11.92 -2.77
N GLU A 108 5.05 12.29 -1.65
CA GLU A 108 3.60 12.47 -1.56
C GLU A 108 3.16 13.66 -2.43
N ALA A 109 2.18 13.41 -3.31
CA ALA A 109 1.61 14.40 -4.22
C ALA A 109 0.77 15.42 -3.42
N GLY A 110 1.43 16.43 -2.87
CA GLY A 110 0.87 17.36 -1.89
C GLY A 110 1.89 17.89 -0.88
N ALA A 111 3.09 17.31 -0.83
CA ALA A 111 4.27 17.89 -0.18
C ALA A 111 4.92 18.95 -1.10
N GLU A 112 4.14 19.95 -1.52
CA GLU A 112 4.67 21.23 -2.01
C GLU A 112 4.33 22.27 -0.94
N GLU A 113 5.37 22.75 -0.23
CA GLU A 113 5.38 24.09 0.39
C GLU A 113 5.45 25.17 -0.69
#